data_AF-A0A1L3NL33-F1
#
_entry.id   AF-A0A1L3NL33-F1
#
_cell.length_a   1.000
_cell.length_b   1.000
_cell.length_c   1.000
_cell.angle_alpha   90.00
_cell.angle_beta   90.00
_cell.angle_gamma   90.00
#
_symmetry.space_group_name_H-M   'P 1'
#
loop_
_entity.id
_entity.type
_entity.pdbx_description
1 polymer ?
#
loop_
_entity_poly.entity_id
_entity_poly.type
_entity_poly.pdbx_seq_one_letter_code
_entity_poly.pdbx_strand_id
1 'polypeptide(L)'
;MSVKNKLKQRLLEIPINWRAYREKNRLSEDIDVDLRKVEFYLNELVELNILIKKNQYICPNCGDITIMSDELLNDVIEDGYFECDNCMDFINPNKNITGYVYYDIKDKALLEAW
;
A
#
# COMPACT_ATOMS: atom_id res chain seq x y z
N MET A 1 24.79 6.61 -2.12
CA MET A 1 23.80 5.69 -2.74
C MET A 1 22.61 6.52 -3.21
N SER A 2 22.08 6.29 -4.42
CA SER A 2 20.92 7.04 -4.94
C SER A 2 19.65 6.71 -4.13
N VAL A 3 18.66 7.62 -4.12
CA VAL A 3 17.35 7.38 -3.49
C VAL A 3 16.71 6.10 -4.05
N LYS A 4 16.74 5.95 -5.37
CA LYS A 4 16.30 4.76 -6.09
C LYS A 4 16.94 3.47 -5.55
N ASN A 5 18.27 3.44 -5.37
CA ASN A 5 18.96 2.26 -4.83
C ASN A 5 18.63 2.01 -3.35
N LYS A 6 18.54 3.06 -2.53
CA LYS A 6 18.13 2.94 -1.12
C LYS A 6 16.73 2.33 -1.01
N LEU A 7 15.78 2.84 -1.79
CA LEU A 7 14.40 2.37 -1.79
C LEU A 7 14.30 0.92 -2.28
N LYS A 8 15.00 0.57 -3.37
CA LYS A 8 15.09 -0.80 -3.88
C LYS A 8 15.59 -1.76 -2.80
N GLN A 9 16.73 -1.45 -2.18
CA GLN A 9 17.29 -2.29 -1.13
C GLN A 9 16.31 -2.47 0.02
N ARG A 10 15.72 -1.37 0.51
CA ARG A 10 14.75 -1.43 1.61
C ARG A 10 13.54 -2.30 1.29
N LEU A 11 12.96 -2.16 0.09
CA LEU A 11 11.83 -2.97 -0.35
C LEU A 11 12.18 -4.47 -0.43
N LEU A 12 13.37 -4.81 -0.93
CA LEU A 12 13.84 -6.19 -1.07
C LEU A 12 14.20 -6.85 0.28
N GLU A 13 14.60 -6.06 1.28
CA GLU A 13 14.90 -6.53 2.63
C GLU A 13 13.65 -6.89 3.43
N ILE A 14 12.52 -6.23 3.16
CA ILE A 14 11.28 -6.45 3.90
C ILE A 14 10.69 -7.81 3.51
N PRO A 15 10.52 -8.75 4.47
CA PRO A 15 9.87 -10.02 4.18
C PRO A 15 8.47 -9.82 3.61
N ILE A 16 8.05 -10.71 2.70
CA ILE A 16 6.75 -10.60 2.01
C ILE A 16 5.56 -10.47 2.99
N ASN A 17 5.66 -11.13 4.15
CA ASN A 17 4.63 -11.17 5.18
C ASN A 17 4.60 -9.92 6.08
N TRP A 18 5.56 -9.00 5.95
CA TRP A 18 5.75 -7.87 6.86
C TRP A 18 5.26 -6.55 6.22
N ARG A 19 4.00 -6.55 5.75
CA ARG A 19 3.38 -5.42 5.03
C ARG A 19 3.47 -4.09 5.78
N ALA A 20 3.41 -4.11 7.11
CA ALA A 20 3.52 -2.91 7.95
C ALA A 20 4.83 -2.13 7.78
N TYR A 21 5.87 -2.74 7.21
CA TYR A 21 7.13 -2.07 6.88
C TYR A 21 7.15 -1.45 5.47
N ARG A 22 6.16 -1.77 4.62
CA ARG A 22 5.96 -1.19 3.29
C ARG A 22 4.92 -0.06 3.29
N GLU A 23 4.63 0.48 4.46
CA GLU A 23 3.83 1.69 4.60
C GLU A 23 4.66 2.91 4.15
N LYS A 24 4.01 3.83 3.44
CA LYS A 24 4.66 4.95 2.74
C LYS A 24 5.53 5.82 3.64
N ASN A 25 5.02 6.26 4.78
CA ASN A 25 5.75 7.15 5.70
C ASN A 25 6.93 6.40 6.33
N ARG A 26 6.71 5.14 6.72
CA ARG A 26 7.78 4.31 7.28
C ARG A 26 8.92 4.05 6.30
N LEU A 27 8.63 3.83 5.02
CA LEU A 27 9.68 3.70 4.00
C LEU A 27 10.52 4.98 3.87
N SER A 28 9.88 6.15 3.98
CA SER A 28 10.55 7.46 3.98
C SER A 28 11.47 7.65 5.18
N GLU A 29 10.99 7.28 6.38
CA GLU A 29 11.77 7.30 7.61
C GLU A 29 12.95 6.31 7.57
N ASP A 30 12.72 5.07 7.13
CA ASP A 30 13.72 4.00 7.14
C ASP A 30 14.93 4.31 6.24
N ILE A 31 14.72 5.01 5.11
CA ILE A 31 15.81 5.35 4.18
C ILE A 31 16.33 6.78 4.35
N ASP A 32 15.76 7.53 5.29
CA ASP A 32 16.05 8.94 5.60
C ASP A 32 16.00 9.81 4.33
N VAL A 33 14.82 9.82 3.68
CA VAL A 33 14.54 10.60 2.46
C VAL A 33 13.18 11.24 2.55
N ASP A 34 13.07 12.48 2.06
CA ASP A 34 11.80 13.22 1.93
C ASP A 34 10.67 12.38 1.31
N LEU A 35 9.51 12.40 1.97
CA LEU A 35 8.34 11.61 1.62
C LEU A 35 7.90 11.82 0.16
N ARG A 36 7.96 13.04 -0.38
CA ARG A 36 7.52 13.32 -1.76
C ARG A 36 8.44 12.64 -2.77
N LYS A 37 9.74 12.57 -2.48
CA LYS A 37 10.69 11.85 -3.33
C LYS A 37 10.48 10.35 -3.27
N VAL A 38 10.19 9.80 -2.09
CA VAL A 38 9.89 8.37 -1.94
C VAL A 38 8.59 8.03 -2.65
N GLU A 39 7.54 8.82 -2.43
CA GLU A 39 6.24 8.66 -3.09
C GLU A 39 6.34 8.74 -4.61
N PHE A 40 7.17 9.65 -5.15
CA PHE A 40 7.45 9.72 -6.58
C PHE A 40 7.95 8.37 -7.13
N TYR A 41 9.00 7.79 -6.54
CA TYR A 41 9.55 6.51 -7.00
C TYR A 41 8.63 5.32 -6.74
N LEU A 42 7.87 5.34 -5.64
CA LEU A 42 6.87 4.30 -5.37
C LEU A 42 5.77 4.32 -6.42
N ASN A 43 5.31 5.51 -6.84
CA ASN A 43 4.31 5.63 -7.90
C ASN A 43 4.87 5.23 -9.27
N GLU A 44 6.13 5.59 -9.59
CA GLU A 44 6.83 5.08 -10.79
C GLU A 44 6.83 3.55 -10.83
N LEU A 45 7.15 2.89 -9.71
CA LEU A 45 7.15 1.43 -9.61
C LEU A 45 5.74 0.81 -9.73
N VAL A 46 4.69 1.53 -9.32
CA VAL A 46 3.30 1.10 -9.54
C VAL A 46 2.92 1.22 -11.02
N GLU A 47 3.31 2.32 -11.69
CA GLU A 47 3.10 2.50 -13.14
C GLU A 47 3.82 1.43 -13.97
N LEU A 48 5.01 1.01 -13.52
CA LEU A 48 5.77 -0.10 -14.11
C LEU A 48 5.20 -1.49 -13.75
N ASN A 49 4.10 -1.56 -12.99
CA ASN A 49 3.48 -2.80 -12.53
C ASN A 49 4.41 -3.69 -11.69
N ILE A 50 5.40 -3.09 -11.02
CA ILE A 50 6.34 -3.76 -10.12
C ILE A 50 5.78 -3.82 -8.70
N LEU A 51 5.08 -2.76 -8.28
CA LEU A 51 4.40 -2.66 -6.99
C LEU A 51 2.89 -2.56 -7.15
N ILE A 52 2.15 -2.98 -6.12
CA ILE A 52 0.72 -2.76 -5.98
C ILE A 52 0.50 -1.78 -4.84
N LYS A 53 -0.11 -0.64 -5.14
CA LYS A 53 -0.58 0.32 -4.15
C LYS A 53 -1.84 -0.21 -3.47
N LYS A 54 -1.89 -0.13 -2.14
CA LYS A 54 -3.04 -0.51 -1.33
C LYS A 54 -3.37 0.58 -0.32
N ASN A 55 -4.65 0.86 -0.17
CA ASN A 55 -5.17 1.81 0.79
C ASN A 55 -5.73 1.06 2.00
N GLN A 56 -5.63 1.68 3.18
CA GLN A 56 -6.20 1.15 4.40
C GLN A 56 -7.54 1.81 4.73
N TYR A 57 -8.51 0.97 5.05
CA TYR A 57 -9.86 1.33 5.47
C TYR A 57 -10.12 0.80 6.87
N ILE A 58 -10.94 1.54 7.63
CA ILE A 58 -11.38 1.14 8.97
C ILE A 58 -12.89 0.90 8.99
N CYS A 59 -13.32 -0.24 9.51
CA CYS A 59 -14.73 -0.51 9.75
C CYS A 59 -15.24 0.44 10.85
N PRO A 60 -16.27 1.27 10.60
CA PRO A 60 -16.79 2.19 11.60
C PRO A 60 -17.50 1.49 12.77
N ASN A 61 -17.96 0.25 12.57
CA ASN A 61 -18.73 -0.50 13.55
C ASN A 61 -17.84 -1.31 14.50
N CYS A 62 -16.92 -2.12 13.96
CA CYS A 62 -16.07 -2.99 14.79
C CYS A 62 -14.61 -2.53 14.92
N GLY A 63 -14.20 -1.49 14.17
CA GLY A 63 -12.83 -0.98 14.17
C GLY A 63 -11.81 -1.86 13.42
N ASP A 64 -12.26 -2.94 12.78
CA ASP A 64 -11.38 -3.82 12.02
C ASP A 64 -10.77 -3.11 10.79
N ILE A 65 -9.58 -3.54 10.40
CA ILE A 65 -8.77 -2.87 9.39
C ILE A 65 -8.69 -3.72 8.13
N THR A 66 -9.07 -3.13 7.00
CA THR A 66 -8.94 -3.76 5.68
C THR A 66 -7.91 -3.01 4.84
N ILE A 67 -6.99 -3.75 4.21
CA ILE A 67 -5.96 -3.18 3.32
C ILE A 67 -6.13 -3.80 1.94
N MET A 68 -6.52 -3.00 0.95
CA MET A 68 -6.83 -3.48 -0.40
C MET A 68 -6.34 -2.52 -1.49
N SER A 69 -6.08 -3.06 -2.68
CA SER A 69 -5.78 -2.26 -3.88
C SER A 69 -7.06 -1.66 -4.47
N ASP A 70 -6.91 -0.64 -5.30
CA ASP A 70 -8.05 -0.05 -6.01
C ASP A 70 -8.70 -1.06 -6.98
N GLU A 71 -7.91 -1.97 -7.56
CA GLU A 71 -8.41 -3.11 -8.35
C GLU A 71 -9.38 -3.97 -7.53
N LEU A 72 -8.93 -4.44 -6.35
CA LEU A 72 -9.77 -5.28 -5.50
C LEU A 72 -10.97 -4.51 -4.95
N LEU A 73 -10.80 -3.22 -4.61
CA LEU A 73 -11.92 -2.38 -4.17
C LEU A 73 -13.00 -2.30 -5.25
N ASN A 74 -12.62 -2.08 -6.51
CA ASN A 74 -13.59 -2.03 -7.61
C ASN A 74 -14.32 -3.36 -7.83
N ASP A 75 -13.69 -4.49 -7.50
CA ASP A 75 -14.30 -5.80 -7.61
C ASP A 75 -15.30 -6.10 -6.48
N VAL A 76 -15.13 -5.50 -5.29
CA VAL A 76 -15.96 -5.78 -4.10
C VAL A 76 -16.93 -4.66 -3.74
N ILE A 77 -16.83 -3.50 -4.39
CA ILE A 77 -17.70 -2.36 -4.10
C ILE A 77 -19.07 -2.58 -4.74
N GLU A 78 -20.11 -2.52 -3.93
CA GLU A 78 -21.53 -2.62 -4.32
C GLU A 78 -22.27 -1.38 -3.81
N ASP A 79 -22.96 -0.67 -4.71
CA ASP A 79 -23.68 0.58 -4.40
C ASP A 79 -22.85 1.64 -3.66
N GLY A 80 -21.52 1.64 -3.86
CA GLY A 80 -20.58 2.58 -3.25
C GLY A 80 -20.09 2.20 -1.85
N TYR A 81 -20.34 0.96 -1.41
CA TYR A 81 -19.88 0.41 -0.15
C TYR A 81 -19.23 -0.97 -0.37
N PHE A 82 -18.43 -1.44 0.58
CA PHE A 82 -17.99 -2.84 0.61
C PHE A 82 -18.21 -3.43 1.99
N GLU A 83 -18.31 -4.75 2.10
CA GLU A 83 -18.62 -5.44 3.35
C GLU A 83 -17.36 -5.66 4.21
N CYS A 84 -17.50 -5.50 5.52
CA CYS A 84 -16.46 -5.81 6.49
C CYS A 84 -16.40 -7.31 6.78
N ASP A 85 -15.26 -7.95 6.51
CA ASP A 85 -15.05 -9.40 6.74
C ASP A 85 -15.34 -9.87 8.19
N ASN A 86 -15.18 -8.99 9.19
CA ASN A 86 -15.32 -9.36 10.60
C ASN A 86 -16.76 -9.22 11.13
N CYS A 87 -17.46 -8.14 10.77
CA CYS A 87 -18.79 -7.84 11.33
C CYS A 87 -19.91 -7.75 10.31
N MET A 88 -19.61 -7.96 9.03
CA MET A 88 -20.55 -7.94 7.90
C MET A 88 -21.28 -6.60 7.72
N ASP A 89 -20.74 -5.52 8.29
CA ASP A 89 -21.27 -4.17 8.13
C ASP A 89 -20.65 -3.46 6.92
N PHE A 90 -21.34 -2.47 6.38
CA PHE A 90 -20.94 -1.76 5.18
C PHE A 90 -19.95 -0.63 5.47
N ILE A 91 -18.83 -0.64 4.75
CA ILE A 91 -17.77 0.34 4.81
C ILE A 91 -17.89 1.25 3.58
N ASN A 92 -17.89 2.57 3.80
CA ASN A 92 -17.85 3.55 2.72
C ASN A 92 -16.38 3.91 2.43
N PRO A 93 -15.79 3.49 1.30
CA PRO A 93 -14.37 3.70 1.04
C PRO A 93 -13.98 5.18 0.98
N ASN A 94 -14.89 6.09 0.59
CA ASN A 94 -14.61 7.53 0.54
C ASN A 94 -14.59 8.19 1.92
N LYS A 95 -15.32 7.64 2.90
CA LYS A 95 -15.39 8.18 4.27
C LYS A 95 -14.48 7.47 5.25
N ASN A 96 -14.23 6.18 5.02
CA ASN A 96 -13.57 5.29 5.96
C ASN A 96 -12.10 4.98 5.59
N ILE A 97 -11.56 5.65 4.57
CA ILE A 97 -10.12 5.61 4.27
C ILE A 97 -9.33 6.31 5.38
N THR A 98 -8.25 5.67 5.84
CA THR A 98 -7.44 6.15 6.99
C THR A 98 -6.29 7.08 6.59
N GLY A 99 -5.93 7.10 5.31
CA GLY A 99 -4.75 7.81 4.79
C GLY A 99 -3.46 6.99 4.79
N TYR A 100 -3.43 5.80 5.42
CA TYR A 100 -2.29 4.90 5.30
C TYR A 100 -2.28 4.20 3.94
N VAL A 101 -1.10 4.21 3.31
CA VAL A 101 -0.87 3.63 1.98
C VAL A 101 0.29 2.66 2.05
N TYR A 102 0.10 1.48 1.47
CA TYR A 102 1.04 0.38 1.45
C TYR A 102 1.42 0.03 0.01
N TYR A 103 2.66 -0.40 -0.18
CA TYR A 103 3.16 -0.80 -1.49
C TYR A 103 3.67 -2.25 -1.42
N ASP A 104 2.87 -3.20 -1.89
CA ASP A 104 3.24 -4.61 -1.94
C ASP A 104 4.04 -4.93 -3.21
N ILE A 105 5.03 -5.82 -3.12
CA ILE A 105 5.82 -6.26 -4.28
C ILE A 105 4.99 -7.22 -5.12
N LYS A 106 4.76 -6.88 -6.39
CA LYS A 106 4.08 -7.73 -7.39
C LYS A 106 5.08 -8.57 -8.16
N ASP A 107 6.18 -7.95 -8.60
CA ASP A 107 7.25 -8.62 -9.34
C ASP A 107 8.61 -8.30 -8.72
N LYS A 108 9.18 -9.28 -8.04
CA LYS A 108 10.49 -9.14 -7.39
C LYS A 108 11.64 -9.05 -8.41
N ALA A 109 11.56 -9.80 -9.53
CA ALA A 109 12.64 -9.83 -10.52
C ALA A 109 12.76 -8.48 -11.24
N LEU A 110 11.61 -7.88 -11.59
CA LEU A 110 11.60 -6.53 -12.14
C LEU A 110 12.06 -5.48 -11.13
N LEU A 111 11.73 -5.62 -9.83
CA LEU A 111 12.26 -4.73 -8.79
C LEU A 111 13.78 -4.82 -8.66
N GLU A 112 14.37 -6.01 -8.77
CA GLU A 112 15.82 -6.20 -8.76
C GLU A 112 16.51 -5.52 -9.95
N ALA A 113 15.88 -5.59 -11.13
CA ALA A 113 16.35 -5.02 -12.39
C ALA A 113 16.12 -3.50 -12.53
N TRP A 114 15.17 -2.92 -11.79
CA TRP A 114 14.92 -1.48 -11.75
C TRP A 114 16.09 -0.70 -11.15
#